data_AF-A0A0L7ZBP1-F1
#
_entry.id   AF-A0A0L7ZBP1-F1
#
_cell.length_a   1.000
_cell.length_b   1.000
_cell.length_c   1.000
_cell.angle_alpha   90.00
_cell.angle_beta   90.00
_cell.angle_gamma   90.00
#
_symmetry.space_group_name_H-M   'P 1'
#
loop_
_entity.id
_entity.type
_entity.pdbx_description
1 polymer ?
#
loop_
_entity_poly.entity_id
_entity_poly.type
_entity_poly.pdbx_seq_one_letter_code
_entity_poly.pdbx_strand_id
1 'polypeptide(L)'
;MEKRQQSPALTYSDVKGVCDRLHASGEKISGNRVIAELGRGSKGTALGFVRQWREELEASQAHLMESMGFSDAFADSFMKEMGRFQTAIESRFEETLRAAKSSEAEALSALADAESKIERLQFEVQKKEQLAQEHSEQHAAAKSSWTTTEQTLRDQLEEKSRVIVEHRTQIDRLTTDLAKAEMRLEDSSKLVEEAQSNREQLRSELKDIREKLTQAETQNATISAQNEALRESLKAEKESHQTTQDRVNHLQERLMQSEKGLGRLETISEALDTEKAAHAATSKAKSKLESDLNSERKAHISTKKKLSQLEVKD
;
A
#
# COMPACT_ATOMS: atom_id res chain seq x y z
N MET A 1 -128.57 -13.08 -25.54
CA MET A 1 -129.18 -14.23 -24.84
C MET A 1 -128.69 -15.50 -25.52
N GLU A 2 -127.52 -15.98 -25.11
CA GLU A 2 -126.95 -17.23 -25.62
C GLU A 2 -127.70 -18.42 -25.00
N LYS A 3 -128.30 -19.24 -25.87
CA LYS A 3 -128.98 -20.47 -25.48
C LYS A 3 -127.93 -21.41 -24.87
N ARG A 4 -128.05 -21.71 -23.57
CA ARG A 4 -127.31 -22.78 -22.91
C ARG A 4 -127.51 -24.08 -23.70
N GLN A 5 -126.49 -24.49 -24.45
CA GLN A 5 -126.40 -25.85 -24.98
C GLN A 5 -126.43 -26.80 -23.78
N GLN A 6 -127.51 -27.54 -23.63
CA GLN A 6 -127.62 -28.57 -22.59
C GLN A 6 -126.58 -29.66 -22.94
N SER A 7 -125.52 -29.77 -22.14
CA SER A 7 -124.65 -30.93 -22.18
C SER A 7 -125.51 -32.19 -22.00
N PRO A 8 -125.23 -33.29 -22.75
CA PRO A 8 -126.02 -34.51 -22.67
C PRO A 8 -126.13 -34.98 -21.22
N ALA A 9 -127.34 -35.34 -20.80
CA ALA A 9 -127.63 -35.76 -19.44
C ALA A 9 -126.73 -36.95 -19.06
N LEU A 10 -126.12 -36.89 -17.87
CA LEU A 10 -125.30 -37.96 -17.33
C LEU A 10 -126.14 -39.23 -17.21
N THR A 11 -125.66 -40.35 -17.74
CA THR A 11 -126.36 -41.65 -17.65
C THR A 11 -125.72 -42.56 -16.60
N TYR A 12 -126.50 -43.51 -16.08
CA TYR A 12 -125.99 -44.50 -15.14
C TYR A 12 -124.87 -45.36 -15.74
N SER A 13 -124.98 -45.76 -17.01
CA SER A 13 -123.96 -46.57 -17.70
C SER A 13 -122.61 -45.85 -17.80
N ASP A 14 -122.62 -44.54 -18.03
CA ASP A 14 -121.39 -43.73 -18.07
C ASP A 14 -120.70 -43.72 -16.70
N VAL A 15 -121.49 -43.52 -15.64
CA VAL A 15 -121.00 -43.50 -14.26
C VAL A 15 -120.50 -44.89 -13.83
N LYS A 16 -121.27 -45.94 -14.11
CA LYS A 16 -120.92 -47.34 -13.83
C LYS A 16 -119.60 -47.72 -14.49
N GLY A 17 -119.40 -47.41 -15.77
CA GLY A 17 -118.15 -47.72 -16.46
C GLY A 17 -116.91 -47.00 -15.88
N VAL A 18 -117.08 -45.82 -15.28
CA VAL A 18 -116.00 -45.13 -14.55
C VAL A 18 -115.79 -45.76 -13.17
N CYS A 19 -116.88 -46.06 -12.44
CA CYS A 19 -116.80 -46.71 -11.15
C CYS A 19 -116.14 -48.09 -11.24
N ASP A 20 -116.47 -48.91 -12.24
CA ASP A 20 -115.88 -50.23 -12.46
C ASP A 20 -114.37 -50.14 -12.71
N ARG A 21 -113.93 -49.16 -13.51
CA ARG A 21 -112.49 -48.92 -13.74
C ARG A 21 -111.75 -48.47 -12.48
N LEU A 22 -112.32 -47.51 -11.75
CA LEU A 22 -111.73 -47.01 -10.51
C LEU A 22 -111.70 -48.09 -9.41
N HIS A 23 -112.73 -48.93 -9.35
CA HIS A 23 -112.77 -50.08 -8.45
C HIS A 23 -111.67 -51.10 -8.79
N ALA A 24 -111.51 -51.42 -10.09
CA ALA A 24 -110.49 -52.36 -10.56
C ALA A 24 -109.05 -51.85 -10.34
N SER A 25 -108.83 -50.53 -10.38
CA SER A 25 -107.53 -49.92 -10.07
C SER A 25 -107.28 -49.71 -8.57
N GLY A 26 -108.26 -50.03 -7.70
CA GLY A 26 -108.17 -49.82 -6.26
C GLY A 26 -108.23 -48.33 -5.84
N GLU A 27 -108.68 -47.44 -6.73
CA GLU A 27 -108.81 -46.01 -6.46
C GLU A 27 -110.09 -45.65 -5.69
N LYS A 28 -110.05 -44.59 -4.88
CA LYS A 28 -111.22 -44.11 -4.14
C LYS A 28 -112.29 -43.54 -5.08
N ILE A 29 -113.44 -44.21 -5.13
CA ILE A 29 -114.60 -43.79 -5.92
C ILE A 29 -115.37 -42.70 -5.16
N SER A 30 -115.34 -41.48 -5.70
CA SER A 30 -116.14 -40.35 -5.21
C SER A 30 -116.88 -39.66 -6.35
N GLY A 31 -118.02 -39.01 -6.06
CA GLY A 31 -118.77 -38.25 -7.07
C GLY A 31 -117.94 -37.16 -7.74
N ASN A 32 -116.98 -36.56 -7.02
CA ASN A 32 -116.04 -35.59 -7.60
C ASN A 32 -115.05 -36.25 -8.58
N ARG A 33 -114.54 -37.44 -8.25
CA ARG A 33 -113.63 -38.20 -9.12
C ARG A 33 -114.33 -38.65 -10.40
N VAL A 34 -115.57 -39.15 -10.28
CA VAL A 34 -116.38 -39.56 -11.43
C VAL A 34 -116.67 -38.40 -12.37
N ILE A 35 -116.99 -37.21 -11.84
CA ILE A 35 -117.21 -36.01 -12.66
C ILE A 35 -115.90 -35.51 -13.28
N ALA A 36 -114.79 -35.57 -12.55
CA ALA A 36 -113.48 -35.19 -13.08
C ALA A 36 -113.09 -36.06 -14.28
N GLU A 37 -113.38 -37.36 -14.24
CA GLU A 37 -113.15 -38.29 -15.35
C GLU A 37 -114.14 -38.12 -16.51
N LEU A 38 -115.41 -37.82 -16.24
CA LEU A 38 -116.43 -37.68 -17.29
C LEU A 38 -116.50 -36.28 -17.90
N GLY A 39 -115.97 -35.26 -17.22
CA GLY A 39 -116.00 -33.86 -17.64
C GLY A 39 -117.39 -33.23 -17.76
N ARG A 40 -118.46 -33.93 -17.33
CA ARG A 40 -119.86 -33.53 -17.50
C ARG A 40 -120.76 -34.04 -16.36
N GLY A 41 -121.93 -33.43 -16.22
CA GLY A 41 -122.95 -33.81 -15.22
C GLY A 41 -122.86 -33.04 -13.90
N SER A 42 -123.90 -33.17 -13.07
CA SER A 42 -123.97 -32.51 -11.76
C SER A 42 -123.48 -33.44 -10.64
N LYS A 43 -122.88 -32.87 -9.58
CA LYS A 43 -122.42 -33.61 -8.39
C LYS A 43 -123.53 -34.45 -7.75
N GLY A 44 -124.75 -33.92 -7.68
CA GLY A 44 -125.90 -34.64 -7.13
C GLY A 44 -126.27 -35.86 -7.97
N THR A 45 -126.31 -35.71 -9.28
CA THR A 45 -126.63 -36.81 -10.21
C THR A 45 -125.55 -37.89 -10.21
N ALA A 46 -124.27 -37.50 -10.24
CA ALA A 46 -123.16 -38.45 -10.17
C ALA A 46 -123.12 -39.18 -8.83
N LEU A 47 -123.35 -38.51 -7.71
CA LEU A 47 -123.45 -39.16 -6.39
C LEU A 47 -124.63 -40.14 -6.31
N GLY A 48 -125.78 -39.79 -6.91
CA GLY A 48 -126.93 -40.68 -7.00
C GLY A 48 -126.62 -41.97 -7.76
N PHE A 49 -125.98 -41.86 -8.92
CA PHE A 49 -125.55 -43.03 -9.70
C PHE A 49 -124.40 -43.81 -9.07
N VAL A 50 -123.45 -43.15 -8.38
CA VAL A 50 -122.42 -43.84 -7.59
C VAL A 50 -123.05 -44.63 -6.46
N ARG A 51 -124.09 -44.09 -5.81
CA ARG A 51 -124.84 -44.81 -4.77
C ARG A 51 -125.57 -46.03 -5.36
N GLN A 52 -126.28 -45.85 -6.47
CA GLN A 52 -126.93 -46.96 -7.17
C GLN A 52 -125.91 -48.06 -7.56
N TRP A 53 -124.73 -47.66 -8.02
CA TRP A 53 -123.66 -48.60 -8.36
C TRP A 53 -123.11 -49.35 -7.14
N ARG A 54 -122.98 -48.69 -5.98
CA ARG A 54 -122.62 -49.36 -4.73
C ARG A 54 -123.67 -50.37 -4.30
N GLU A 55 -124.95 -50.00 -4.41
CA GLU A 55 -126.07 -50.91 -4.09
C GLU A 55 -126.09 -52.12 -5.04
N GLU A 56 -125.82 -51.94 -6.34
CA GLU A 56 -125.64 -53.05 -7.30
C GLU A 56 -124.42 -53.93 -6.98
N LEU A 57 -123.30 -53.33 -6.59
CA LEU A 57 -122.09 -54.07 -6.23
C LEU A 57 -122.32 -54.90 -4.96
N GLU A 58 -122.92 -54.32 -3.93
CA GLU A 58 -123.28 -55.01 -2.68
C GLU A 58 -124.26 -56.16 -2.95
N ALA A 59 -125.29 -55.93 -3.78
CA ALA A 59 -126.20 -56.98 -4.20
C ALA A 59 -125.50 -58.09 -5.00
N SER A 60 -124.56 -57.74 -5.88
CA SER A 60 -123.78 -58.71 -6.65
C SER A 60 -122.84 -59.53 -5.77
N GLN A 61 -122.24 -58.92 -4.74
CA GLN A 61 -121.39 -59.61 -3.77
C GLN A 61 -122.21 -60.53 -2.87
N ALA A 62 -123.37 -60.07 -2.37
CA ALA A 62 -124.28 -60.87 -1.57
C ALA A 62 -124.76 -62.11 -2.34
N HIS A 63 -125.18 -61.93 -3.60
CA HIS A 63 -125.57 -63.04 -4.46
C HIS A 63 -124.42 -64.02 -4.72
N LEU A 64 -123.19 -63.51 -4.89
CA LEU A 64 -122.02 -64.37 -5.10
C LEU A 64 -121.72 -65.22 -3.85
N MET A 65 -121.82 -64.64 -2.65
CA MET A 65 -121.64 -65.36 -1.39
C MET A 65 -122.71 -66.43 -1.17
N GLU A 66 -123.98 -66.10 -1.48
CA GLU A 66 -125.10 -67.03 -1.44
C GLU A 66 -124.92 -68.19 -2.43
N SER A 67 -124.50 -67.90 -3.67
CA SER A 67 -124.28 -68.90 -4.73
C SER A 67 -123.10 -69.85 -4.45
N MET A 68 -122.11 -69.41 -3.67
CA MET A 68 -120.98 -70.22 -3.24
C MET A 68 -121.30 -71.08 -2.01
N GLY A 69 -122.54 -71.01 -1.49
CA GLY A 69 -123.02 -71.82 -0.37
C GLY A 69 -122.47 -71.40 0.99
N PHE A 70 -121.92 -70.19 1.10
CA PHE A 70 -121.49 -69.65 2.38
C PHE A 70 -122.71 -69.18 3.17
N SER A 71 -122.73 -69.44 4.48
CA SER A 71 -123.76 -68.86 5.35
C SER A 71 -123.59 -67.34 5.40
N ASP A 72 -124.69 -66.59 5.47
CA ASP A 72 -124.68 -65.12 5.62
C ASP A 72 -123.75 -64.67 6.77
N ALA A 73 -123.77 -65.38 7.90
CA ALA A 73 -122.90 -65.10 9.05
C ALA A 73 -121.40 -65.24 8.73
N PHE A 74 -121.03 -66.16 7.83
CA PHE A 74 -119.65 -66.34 7.38
C PHE A 74 -119.25 -65.25 6.38
N ALA A 75 -120.12 -64.93 5.42
CA ALA A 75 -119.90 -63.87 4.44
C ALA A 75 -119.68 -62.50 5.11
N ASP A 76 -120.53 -62.17 6.09
CA ASP A 76 -120.40 -60.94 6.89
C ASP A 76 -119.10 -60.90 7.70
N SER A 77 -118.73 -62.04 8.32
CA SER A 77 -117.46 -62.14 9.04
C SER A 77 -116.25 -61.98 8.12
N PHE A 78 -116.31 -62.53 6.92
CA PHE A 78 -115.23 -62.44 5.92
C PHE A 78 -115.07 -61.01 5.39
N MET A 79 -116.17 -60.35 5.01
CA MET A 79 -116.14 -58.96 4.54
C MET A 79 -115.66 -57.99 5.63
N LYS A 80 -116.07 -58.22 6.87
CA LYS A 80 -115.59 -57.46 8.03
C LYS A 80 -114.08 -57.64 8.24
N GLU A 81 -113.57 -58.86 8.13
CA GLU A 81 -112.13 -59.11 8.21
C GLU A 81 -111.38 -58.52 7.02
N MET A 82 -111.89 -58.61 5.79
CA MET A 82 -111.31 -57.93 4.62
C MET A 82 -111.24 -56.41 4.80
N GLY A 83 -112.29 -55.78 5.33
CA GLY A 83 -112.29 -54.34 5.65
C GLY A 83 -111.28 -53.98 6.75
N ARG A 84 -111.14 -54.85 7.76
CA ARG A 84 -110.10 -54.72 8.79
C ARG A 84 -108.69 -54.85 8.20
N PHE A 85 -108.46 -55.82 7.33
CA PHE A 85 -107.17 -56.00 6.65
C PHE A 85 -106.85 -54.80 5.76
N GLN A 86 -107.80 -54.30 4.97
CA GLN A 86 -107.61 -53.12 4.13
C GLN A 86 -107.23 -51.89 4.97
N THR A 87 -107.95 -51.65 6.07
CA THR A 87 -107.64 -50.54 6.98
C THR A 87 -106.27 -50.70 7.65
N ALA A 88 -105.91 -51.92 8.06
CA ALA A 88 -104.61 -52.22 8.64
C ALA A 88 -103.46 -52.05 7.63
N ILE A 89 -103.69 -52.43 6.36
CA ILE A 89 -102.74 -52.25 5.26
C ILE A 89 -102.55 -50.76 4.96
N GLU A 90 -103.64 -50.00 4.82
CA GLU A 90 -103.60 -48.55 4.61
C GLU A 90 -102.85 -47.85 5.75
N SER A 91 -103.16 -48.19 7.00
CA SER A 91 -102.46 -47.63 8.17
C SER A 91 -100.97 -47.96 8.17
N ARG A 92 -100.57 -49.19 7.82
CA ARG A 92 -99.15 -49.58 7.72
C ARG A 92 -98.42 -48.86 6.58
N PHE A 93 -99.08 -48.70 5.44
CA PHE A 93 -98.50 -47.93 4.33
C PHE A 93 -98.35 -46.45 4.69
N GLU A 94 -99.34 -45.85 5.35
CA GLU A 94 -99.24 -44.48 5.84
C GLU A 94 -98.11 -44.31 6.88
N GLU A 95 -97.97 -45.26 7.80
CA GLU A 95 -96.88 -45.27 8.78
C GLU A 95 -95.51 -45.41 8.12
N THR A 96 -95.38 -46.34 7.17
CA THR A 96 -94.14 -46.54 6.40
C THR A 96 -93.80 -45.30 5.58
N LEU A 97 -94.80 -44.68 4.94
CA LEU A 97 -94.62 -43.45 4.18
C LEU A 97 -94.21 -42.28 5.09
N ARG A 98 -94.78 -42.18 6.30
CA ARG A 98 -94.41 -41.17 7.29
C ARG A 98 -92.98 -41.39 7.79
N ALA A 99 -92.60 -42.63 8.10
CA ALA A 99 -91.25 -42.98 8.53
C ALA A 99 -90.22 -42.69 7.43
N ALA A 100 -90.53 -43.05 6.17
CA ALA A 100 -89.69 -42.74 5.01
C ALA A 100 -89.49 -41.23 4.83
N LYS A 101 -90.56 -40.43 4.93
CA LYS A 101 -90.48 -38.96 4.85
C LYS A 101 -89.68 -38.34 6.00
N SER A 102 -89.81 -38.87 7.22
CA SER A 102 -89.01 -38.42 8.37
C SER A 102 -87.53 -38.72 8.14
N SER A 103 -87.22 -39.95 7.72
CA SER A 103 -85.85 -40.38 7.41
C SER A 103 -85.24 -39.55 6.27
N GLU A 104 -86.01 -39.27 5.22
CA GLU A 104 -85.59 -38.38 4.13
C GLU A 104 -85.28 -36.96 4.63
N ALA A 105 -86.14 -36.39 5.47
CA ALA A 105 -85.92 -35.06 6.04
C ALA A 105 -84.67 -35.01 6.94
N GLU A 106 -84.44 -36.05 7.75
CA GLU A 106 -83.24 -36.19 8.58
C GLU A 106 -81.98 -36.31 7.71
N ALA A 107 -82.02 -37.13 6.65
CA ALA A 107 -80.90 -37.29 5.72
C ALA A 107 -80.57 -36.00 4.96
N LEU A 108 -81.58 -35.24 4.52
CA LEU A 108 -81.39 -33.95 3.88
C LEU A 108 -80.81 -32.91 4.85
N SER A 109 -81.24 -32.89 6.11
CA SER A 109 -80.66 -32.02 7.13
C SER A 109 -79.20 -32.37 7.39
N ALA A 110 -78.88 -33.66 7.54
CA ALA A 110 -77.51 -34.12 7.75
C ALA A 110 -76.61 -33.81 6.54
N LEU A 111 -77.15 -33.90 5.32
CA LEU A 111 -76.44 -33.52 4.11
C LEU A 111 -76.14 -32.02 4.09
N ALA A 112 -77.12 -31.17 4.39
CA ALA A 112 -76.93 -29.72 4.46
C ALA A 112 -75.87 -29.31 5.50
N ASP A 113 -75.88 -29.96 6.68
CA ASP A 113 -74.85 -29.73 7.71
C ASP A 113 -73.45 -30.16 7.23
N ALA A 114 -73.36 -31.28 6.50
CA ALA A 114 -72.11 -31.76 5.93
C ALA A 114 -71.59 -30.81 4.83
N GLU A 115 -72.46 -30.32 3.95
CA GLU A 115 -72.13 -29.34 2.91
C GLU A 115 -71.61 -28.04 3.52
N SER A 116 -72.31 -27.48 4.52
CA SER A 116 -71.85 -26.28 5.24
C SER A 116 -70.50 -26.49 5.92
N LYS A 117 -70.26 -27.69 6.47
CA LYS A 117 -68.96 -28.04 7.05
C LYS A 117 -67.86 -28.12 6.00
N ILE A 118 -68.14 -28.69 4.83
CA ILE A 118 -67.20 -28.77 3.72
C ILE A 118 -66.83 -27.37 3.22
N GLU A 119 -67.79 -26.49 3.01
CA GLU A 119 -67.53 -25.10 2.59
C GLU A 119 -66.62 -24.36 3.58
N ARG A 120 -66.89 -24.52 4.88
CA ARG A 120 -66.05 -23.91 5.93
C ARG A 120 -64.62 -24.45 5.90
N LEU A 121 -64.46 -25.77 5.77
CA LEU A 121 -63.14 -26.40 5.70
C LEU A 121 -62.39 -26.00 4.43
N GLN A 122 -63.08 -25.88 3.28
CA GLN A 122 -62.48 -25.39 2.04
C GLN A 122 -61.97 -23.96 2.20
N PHE A 123 -62.76 -23.07 2.82
CA PHE A 123 -62.31 -21.72 3.12
C PHE A 123 -61.10 -21.69 4.06
N GLU A 124 -61.10 -22.50 5.12
CA GLU A 124 -59.96 -22.60 6.04
C GLU A 124 -58.69 -23.14 5.35
N VAL A 125 -58.82 -24.12 4.46
CA VAL A 125 -57.71 -24.67 3.67
C VAL A 125 -57.15 -23.61 2.73
N GLN A 126 -58.01 -22.93 1.96
CA GLN A 126 -57.57 -21.85 1.06
C GLN A 126 -56.85 -20.74 1.83
N LYS A 127 -57.37 -20.34 2.99
CA LYS A 127 -56.72 -19.33 3.84
C LYS A 127 -55.35 -19.81 4.34
N LYS A 128 -55.22 -21.07 4.73
CA LYS A 128 -53.93 -21.64 5.16
C LYS A 128 -52.93 -21.74 4.01
N GLU A 129 -53.38 -22.08 2.80
CA GLU A 129 -52.54 -22.12 1.60
C GLU A 129 -52.02 -20.72 1.24
N GLN A 130 -52.87 -19.70 1.30
CA GLN A 130 -52.47 -18.30 1.10
C GLN A 130 -51.41 -17.87 2.11
N LEU A 131 -51.63 -18.14 3.41
CA LEU A 131 -50.64 -17.82 4.45
C LEU A 131 -49.33 -18.59 4.26
N ALA A 132 -49.40 -19.86 3.86
CA ALA A 132 -48.20 -20.66 3.57
C ALA A 132 -47.41 -20.09 2.39
N GLN A 133 -48.11 -19.61 1.35
CA GLN A 133 -47.48 -18.95 0.20
C GLN A 133 -46.83 -17.61 0.61
N GLU A 134 -47.54 -16.76 1.33
CA GLU A 134 -47.00 -15.48 1.84
C GLU A 134 -45.76 -15.71 2.71
N HIS A 135 -45.80 -16.67 3.63
CA HIS A 135 -44.64 -17.03 4.44
C HIS A 135 -43.49 -17.58 3.60
N SER A 136 -43.77 -18.40 2.59
CA SER A 136 -42.75 -18.92 1.67
C SER A 136 -42.07 -17.79 0.87
N GLU A 137 -42.84 -16.83 0.37
CA GLU A 137 -42.34 -15.65 -0.34
C GLU A 137 -41.50 -14.75 0.58
N GLN A 138 -41.97 -14.50 1.81
CA GLN A 138 -41.19 -13.78 2.82
C GLN A 138 -39.88 -14.48 3.17
N HIS A 139 -39.91 -15.80 3.34
CA HIS A 139 -38.71 -16.59 3.59
C HIS A 139 -37.74 -16.55 2.40
N ALA A 140 -38.24 -16.64 1.17
CA ALA A 140 -37.41 -16.53 -0.03
C ALA A 140 -36.76 -15.14 -0.16
N ALA A 141 -37.55 -14.07 0.06
CA ALA A 141 -37.06 -12.70 0.03
C ALA A 141 -36.01 -12.43 1.13
N ALA A 142 -36.28 -12.87 2.36
CA ALA A 142 -35.34 -12.75 3.47
C ALA A 142 -34.06 -13.56 3.20
N LYS A 143 -34.17 -14.79 2.68
CA LYS A 143 -33.01 -15.62 2.34
C LYS A 143 -32.16 -14.94 1.25
N SER A 144 -32.79 -14.37 0.23
CA SER A 144 -32.09 -13.65 -0.84
C SER A 144 -31.37 -12.40 -0.32
N SER A 145 -32.03 -11.61 0.53
CA SER A 145 -31.40 -10.42 1.13
C SER A 145 -30.23 -10.80 2.04
N TRP A 146 -30.40 -11.80 2.92
CA TRP A 146 -29.33 -12.31 3.77
C TRP A 146 -28.15 -12.84 2.95
N THR A 147 -28.40 -13.62 1.90
CA THR A 147 -27.35 -14.14 1.02
C THR A 147 -26.56 -13.00 0.36
N THR A 148 -27.25 -11.95 -0.09
CA THR A 148 -26.63 -10.77 -0.70
C THR A 148 -25.76 -10.00 0.31
N THR A 149 -26.28 -9.80 1.52
CA THR A 149 -25.52 -9.15 2.60
C THR A 149 -24.31 -9.98 3.03
N GLU A 150 -24.47 -11.31 3.13
CA GLU A 150 -23.38 -12.22 3.46
C GLU A 150 -22.28 -12.18 2.41
N GLN A 151 -22.64 -12.22 1.12
CA GLN A 151 -21.67 -12.12 0.03
C GLN A 151 -20.92 -10.78 0.08
N THR A 152 -21.63 -9.67 0.28
CA THR A 152 -21.02 -8.34 0.38
C THR A 152 -20.02 -8.26 1.54
N LEU A 153 -20.36 -8.84 2.70
CA LEU A 153 -19.47 -8.90 3.87
C LEU A 153 -18.24 -9.78 3.61
N ARG A 154 -18.41 -10.91 2.90
CA ARG A 154 -17.29 -11.77 2.48
C ARG A 154 -16.34 -11.04 1.54
N ASP A 155 -16.87 -10.35 0.53
CA ASP A 155 -16.07 -9.57 -0.42
C ASP A 155 -15.30 -8.44 0.29
N GLN A 156 -15.93 -7.76 1.25
CA GLN A 156 -15.27 -6.76 2.09
C GLN A 156 -14.16 -7.35 2.95
N LEU A 157 -14.36 -8.53 3.53
CA LEU A 157 -13.36 -9.21 4.34
C LEU A 157 -12.14 -9.63 3.50
N GLU A 158 -12.38 -10.12 2.27
CA GLU A 158 -11.33 -10.48 1.33
C GLU A 158 -10.52 -9.26 0.90
N GLU A 159 -11.18 -8.15 0.54
CA GLU A 159 -10.51 -6.90 0.20
C GLU A 159 -9.65 -6.37 1.38
N LYS A 160 -10.19 -6.36 2.60
CA LYS A 160 -9.44 -5.95 3.79
C LYS A 160 -8.24 -6.86 4.04
N SER A 161 -8.39 -8.16 3.82
CA SER A 161 -7.29 -9.13 3.95
C SER A 161 -6.19 -8.86 2.92
N ARG A 162 -6.56 -8.55 1.66
CA ARG A 162 -5.61 -8.17 0.62
C ARG A 162 -4.82 -6.90 0.99
N VAL A 163 -5.51 -5.86 1.44
CA VAL A 163 -4.87 -4.60 1.88
C VAL A 163 -3.91 -4.83 3.04
N ILE A 164 -4.25 -5.68 4.01
CA ILE A 164 -3.35 -6.04 5.12
C ILE A 164 -2.06 -6.69 4.60
N VAL A 165 -2.17 -7.62 3.65
CA VAL A 165 -1.00 -8.27 3.04
C VAL A 165 -0.14 -7.24 2.29
N GLU A 166 -0.75 -6.37 1.49
CA GLU A 166 -0.05 -5.31 0.77
C GLU A 166 0.70 -4.36 1.72
N HIS A 167 0.03 -3.86 2.76
CA HIS A 167 0.65 -3.01 3.77
C HIS A 167 1.81 -3.72 4.48
N ARG A 168 1.67 -5.02 4.77
CA ARG A 168 2.74 -5.82 5.38
C ARG A 168 3.96 -5.91 4.45
N THR A 169 3.74 -6.18 3.17
CA THR A 169 4.83 -6.18 2.18
C THR A 169 5.50 -4.82 2.03
N GLN A 170 4.74 -3.73 2.15
CA GLN A 170 5.28 -2.37 2.11
C GLN A 170 6.11 -2.07 3.35
N ILE A 171 5.67 -2.48 4.54
CA ILE A 171 6.45 -2.38 5.78
C ILE A 171 7.78 -3.13 5.62
N ASP A 172 7.76 -4.38 5.16
CA ASP A 172 8.99 -5.18 5.00
C ASP A 172 9.98 -4.51 4.03
N ARG A 173 9.49 -3.92 2.93
CA ARG A 173 10.31 -3.14 1.98
C ARG A 173 10.91 -1.90 2.65
N LEU A 174 10.09 -1.10 3.33
CA LEU A 174 10.54 0.12 3.99
C LEU A 174 11.54 -0.16 5.12
N THR A 175 11.35 -1.24 5.89
CA THR A 175 12.32 -1.67 6.91
C THR A 175 13.65 -2.08 6.27
N THR A 176 13.62 -2.78 5.14
CA THR A 176 14.83 -3.15 4.39
C THR A 176 15.56 -1.92 3.85
N ASP A 177 14.82 -0.97 3.29
CA ASP A 177 15.40 0.25 2.74
C ASP A 177 15.94 1.19 3.82
N LEU A 178 15.28 1.24 4.98
CA LEU A 178 15.77 1.95 6.17
C LEU A 178 17.12 1.36 6.62
N ALA A 179 17.22 0.05 6.77
CA ALA A 179 18.47 -0.60 7.17
C ALA A 179 19.61 -0.32 6.17
N LYS A 180 19.33 -0.31 4.86
CA LYS A 180 20.33 0.07 3.84
C LYS A 180 20.74 1.54 3.96
N ALA A 181 19.80 2.44 4.26
CA ALA A 181 20.09 3.86 4.44
C ALA A 181 20.95 4.10 5.68
N GLU A 182 20.65 3.41 6.79
CA GLU A 182 21.43 3.45 8.03
C GLU A 182 22.86 2.93 7.80
N MET A 183 23.03 1.79 7.11
CA MET A 183 24.37 1.28 6.76
C MET A 183 25.18 2.28 5.93
N ARG A 184 24.57 2.91 4.90
CA ARG A 184 25.23 3.94 4.09
C ARG A 184 25.62 5.16 4.91
N LEU A 185 24.80 5.53 5.88
CA LEU A 185 25.08 6.66 6.76
C LEU A 185 26.24 6.33 7.71
N GLU A 186 26.30 5.11 8.23
CA GLU A 186 27.42 4.62 9.03
C GLU A 186 28.73 4.59 8.22
N ASP A 187 28.68 4.08 6.98
CA ASP A 187 29.83 4.08 6.07
C ASP A 187 30.29 5.51 5.75
N SER A 188 29.34 6.43 5.48
CA SER A 188 29.66 7.84 5.27
C SER A 188 30.27 8.48 6.52
N SER A 189 29.83 8.10 7.71
CA SER A 189 30.40 8.59 8.98
C SER A 189 31.85 8.15 9.12
N LYS A 190 32.16 6.87 8.85
CA LYS A 190 33.53 6.34 8.86
C LYS A 190 34.43 7.08 7.88
N LEU A 191 33.97 7.33 6.66
CA LEU A 191 34.73 8.11 5.67
C LEU A 191 35.01 9.54 6.13
N VAL A 192 34.06 10.18 6.82
CA VAL A 192 34.25 11.52 7.38
C VAL A 192 35.28 11.50 8.52
N GLU A 193 35.22 10.51 9.41
CA GLU A 193 36.22 10.33 10.48
C GLU A 193 37.63 10.10 9.92
N GLU A 194 37.77 9.23 8.91
CA GLU A 194 39.04 9.02 8.21
C GLU A 194 39.56 10.30 7.55
N ALA A 195 38.67 11.06 6.87
CA ALA A 195 39.05 12.33 6.26
C ALA A 195 39.46 13.38 7.29
N GLN A 196 38.81 13.41 8.46
CA GLN A 196 39.18 14.30 9.57
C GLN A 196 40.55 13.93 10.15
N SER A 197 40.79 12.64 10.42
CA SER A 197 42.08 12.13 10.88
C SER A 197 43.21 12.48 9.90
N ASN A 198 43.00 12.21 8.60
CA ASN A 198 43.96 12.56 7.55
C ASN A 198 44.22 14.07 7.48
N ARG A 199 43.18 14.89 7.60
CA ARG A 199 43.31 16.36 7.62
C ARG A 199 44.12 16.83 8.83
N GLU A 200 43.94 16.22 9.99
CA GLU A 200 44.71 16.53 11.20
C GLU A 200 46.17 16.11 11.08
N GLN A 201 46.44 14.94 10.52
CA GLN A 201 47.79 14.49 10.20
C GLN A 201 48.49 15.47 9.24
N LEU A 202 47.86 15.80 8.11
CA LEU A 202 48.42 16.77 7.15
C LEU A 202 48.64 18.15 7.78
N ARG A 203 47.77 18.57 8.69
CA ARG A 203 47.94 19.84 9.42
C ARG A 203 49.15 19.80 10.35
N SER A 204 49.41 18.67 11.00
CA SER A 204 50.61 18.45 11.81
C SER A 204 51.87 18.47 10.95
N GLU A 205 51.88 17.72 9.83
CA GLU A 205 53.00 17.69 8.90
C GLU A 205 53.31 19.07 8.32
N LEU A 206 52.29 19.85 7.95
CA LEU A 206 52.45 21.24 7.50
C LEU A 206 53.05 22.14 8.59
N LYS A 207 52.70 21.91 9.86
CA LYS A 207 53.28 22.65 10.99
C LYS A 207 54.76 22.33 11.14
N ASP A 208 55.13 21.05 11.13
CA ASP A 208 56.52 20.60 11.21
C ASP A 208 57.36 21.11 10.05
N ILE A 209 56.82 21.09 8.82
CA ILE A 209 57.51 21.65 7.64
C ILE A 209 57.71 23.15 7.80
N ARG A 210 56.72 23.90 8.29
CA ARG A 210 56.86 25.33 8.56
C ARG A 210 57.93 25.61 9.61
N GLU A 211 57.97 24.84 10.69
CA GLU A 211 59.01 24.97 11.72
C GLU A 211 60.42 24.67 11.17
N LYS A 212 60.55 23.63 10.34
CA LYS A 212 61.82 23.34 9.64
C LYS A 212 62.21 24.43 8.65
N LEU A 213 61.24 25.01 7.93
CA LEU A 213 61.47 26.09 6.98
C LEU A 213 61.97 27.36 7.70
N THR A 214 61.30 27.77 8.79
CA THR A 214 61.75 28.93 9.57
C THR A 214 63.13 28.69 10.18
N GLN A 215 63.41 27.48 10.66
CA GLN A 215 64.75 27.11 11.13
C GLN A 215 65.79 27.23 9.99
N ALA A 216 65.50 26.70 8.81
CA ALA A 216 66.40 26.80 7.66
C ALA A 216 66.63 28.26 7.23
N GLU A 217 65.59 29.10 7.22
CA GLU A 217 65.69 30.53 6.94
C GLU A 217 66.59 31.25 7.95
N THR A 218 66.45 30.97 9.24
CA THR A 218 67.32 31.57 10.29
C THR A 218 68.77 31.12 10.16
N GLN A 219 69.02 29.85 9.84
CA GLN A 219 70.36 29.33 9.57
C GLN A 219 70.96 30.01 8.33
N ASN A 220 70.19 30.16 7.26
CA ASN A 220 70.65 30.78 6.03
C ASN A 220 70.97 32.27 6.24
N ALA A 221 70.16 32.99 7.03
CA ALA A 221 70.46 34.36 7.43
C ALA A 221 71.77 34.46 8.24
N THR A 222 71.99 33.51 9.16
CA THR A 222 73.23 33.44 9.95
C THR A 222 74.45 33.17 9.08
N ILE A 223 74.36 32.19 8.17
CA ILE A 223 75.43 31.86 7.22
C ILE A 223 75.71 33.06 6.29
N SER A 224 74.67 33.76 5.82
CA SER A 224 74.80 34.95 4.99
C SER A 224 75.55 36.06 5.74
N ALA A 225 75.19 36.33 7.01
CA ALA A 225 75.89 37.29 7.86
C ALA A 225 77.36 36.90 8.11
N GLN A 226 77.64 35.62 8.35
CA GLN A 226 79.00 35.11 8.50
C GLN A 226 79.82 35.28 7.21
N ASN A 227 79.23 34.97 6.05
CA ASN A 227 79.87 35.16 4.76
C ASN A 227 80.20 36.64 4.49
N GLU A 228 79.31 37.56 4.88
CA GLU A 228 79.56 38.99 4.73
C GLU A 228 80.68 39.47 5.66
N ALA A 229 80.70 39.02 6.92
CA ALA A 229 81.80 39.30 7.85
C ALA A 229 83.15 38.75 7.34
N LEU A 230 83.15 37.54 6.77
CA LEU A 230 84.34 36.95 6.14
C LEU A 230 84.80 37.77 4.92
N ARG A 231 83.88 38.29 4.10
CA ARG A 231 84.21 39.18 2.97
C ARG A 231 84.83 40.48 3.44
N GLU A 232 84.29 41.10 4.50
CA GLU A 232 84.86 42.31 5.10
C GLU A 232 86.26 42.05 5.66
N SER A 233 86.44 40.95 6.41
CA SER A 233 87.75 40.54 6.94
C SER A 233 88.75 40.28 5.82
N LEU A 234 88.34 39.59 4.74
CA LEU A 234 89.19 39.34 3.57
C LEU A 234 89.57 40.64 2.86
N LYS A 235 88.66 41.62 2.79
CA LYS A 235 88.94 42.95 2.23
C LYS A 235 89.97 43.69 3.08
N ALA A 236 89.79 43.71 4.40
CA ALA A 236 90.74 44.32 5.33
C ALA A 236 92.13 43.66 5.23
N GLU A 237 92.20 42.33 5.10
CA GLU A 237 93.45 41.60 4.91
C GLU A 237 94.12 41.94 3.58
N LYS A 238 93.35 42.09 2.49
CA LYS A 238 93.88 42.56 1.20
C LYS A 238 94.44 43.97 1.28
N GLU A 239 93.78 44.89 1.98
CA GLU A 239 94.26 46.26 2.19
C GLU A 239 95.53 46.29 3.05
N SER A 240 95.59 45.46 4.10
CA SER A 240 96.79 45.25 4.92
C SER A 240 97.95 44.67 4.10
N HIS A 241 97.67 43.66 3.27
CA HIS A 241 98.65 43.06 2.38
C HIS A 241 99.17 44.07 1.36
N GLN A 242 98.29 44.88 0.75
CA GLN A 242 98.68 45.96 -0.15
C GLN A 242 99.60 46.97 0.55
N THR A 243 99.24 47.41 1.76
CA THR A 243 100.05 48.33 2.58
C THR A 243 101.43 47.73 2.89
N THR A 244 101.46 46.43 3.22
CA THR A 244 102.70 45.70 3.48
C THR A 244 103.54 45.59 2.22
N GLN A 245 102.93 45.30 1.08
CA GLN A 245 103.59 45.23 -0.23
C GLN A 245 104.18 46.58 -0.62
N ASP A 246 103.45 47.68 -0.44
CA ASP A 246 103.95 49.03 -0.69
C ASP A 246 105.16 49.35 0.20
N ARG A 247 105.13 48.91 1.46
CA ARG A 247 106.27 49.06 2.39
C ARG A 247 107.47 48.23 1.96
N VAL A 248 107.27 47.00 1.48
CA VAL A 248 108.34 46.15 0.93
C VAL A 248 108.94 46.79 -0.31
N ASN A 249 108.12 47.28 -1.24
CA ASN A 249 108.59 47.99 -2.44
C ASN A 249 109.42 49.22 -2.06
N HIS A 250 108.96 50.01 -1.08
CA HIS A 250 109.70 51.17 -0.58
C HIS A 250 111.04 50.78 0.06
N LEU A 251 111.07 49.68 0.84
CA LEU A 251 112.31 49.14 1.41
C LEU A 251 113.27 48.63 0.32
N GLN A 252 112.77 47.98 -0.73
CA GLN A 252 113.57 47.59 -1.90
C GLN A 252 114.16 48.80 -2.62
N GLU A 253 113.39 49.87 -2.78
CA GLU A 253 113.87 51.12 -3.39
C GLU A 253 114.96 51.78 -2.54
N ARG A 254 114.78 51.83 -1.22
CA ARG A 254 115.83 52.28 -0.27
C ARG A 254 117.08 51.40 -0.30
N LEU A 255 116.90 50.09 -0.43
CA LEU A 255 118.02 49.15 -0.56
C LEU A 255 118.81 49.45 -1.85
N MET A 256 118.13 49.61 -2.99
CA MET A 256 118.78 50.02 -4.24
C MET A 256 119.53 51.36 -4.12
N GLN A 257 118.94 52.35 -3.43
CA GLN A 257 119.61 53.62 -3.17
C GLN A 257 120.86 53.45 -2.30
N SER A 258 120.79 52.59 -1.28
CA SER A 258 121.93 52.22 -0.43
C SER A 258 123.02 51.52 -1.23
N GLU A 259 122.68 50.54 -2.07
CA GLU A 259 123.61 49.82 -2.95
C GLU A 259 124.30 50.79 -3.93
N LYS A 260 123.54 51.74 -4.51
CA LYS A 260 124.10 52.81 -5.34
C LYS A 260 125.03 53.76 -4.56
N GLY A 261 124.70 54.02 -3.29
CA GLY A 261 125.57 54.75 -2.36
C GLY A 261 126.85 54.00 -2.02
N LEU A 262 126.76 52.68 -1.86
CA LEU A 262 127.90 51.76 -1.66
C LEU A 262 128.83 51.77 -2.88
N GLY A 263 128.29 51.68 -4.09
CA GLY A 263 129.08 51.81 -5.32
C GLY A 263 129.79 53.17 -5.45
N ARG A 264 129.18 54.25 -4.95
CA ARG A 264 129.82 55.58 -4.85
C ARG A 264 130.96 55.62 -3.83
N LEU A 265 130.80 54.95 -2.68
CA LEU A 265 131.85 54.83 -1.67
C LEU A 265 133.04 54.03 -2.18
N GLU A 266 132.81 52.96 -2.95
CA GLU A 266 133.87 52.23 -3.65
C GLU A 266 134.66 53.13 -4.59
N THR A 267 133.98 53.97 -5.40
CA THR A 267 134.67 54.90 -6.32
C THR A 267 135.49 55.96 -5.57
N ILE A 268 134.98 56.46 -4.44
CA ILE A 268 135.71 57.41 -3.58
C ILE A 268 136.91 56.72 -2.92
N SER A 269 136.80 55.45 -2.53
CA SER A 269 137.91 54.67 -1.97
C SER A 269 139.03 54.50 -3.00
N GLU A 270 138.69 54.14 -4.24
CA GLU A 270 139.67 54.05 -5.34
C GLU A 270 140.36 55.39 -5.60
N ALA A 271 139.61 56.50 -5.59
CA ALA A 271 140.17 57.84 -5.72
C ALA A 271 141.14 58.18 -4.57
N LEU A 272 140.80 57.83 -3.33
CA LEU A 272 141.65 58.05 -2.16
C LEU A 272 142.97 57.26 -2.23
N ASP A 273 142.92 56.03 -2.73
CA ASP A 273 144.13 55.21 -2.90
C ASP A 273 145.05 55.76 -4.01
N THR A 274 144.48 56.33 -5.08
CA THR A 274 145.28 57.05 -6.09
C THR A 274 145.93 58.33 -5.54
N GLU A 275 145.25 59.06 -4.65
CA GLU A 275 145.81 60.25 -4.00
C GLU A 275 146.94 59.89 -3.04
N LYS A 276 146.79 58.82 -2.25
CA LYS A 276 147.87 58.29 -1.38
C LYS A 276 149.10 57.90 -2.18
N ALA A 277 148.93 57.25 -3.33
CA ALA A 277 150.02 56.91 -4.23
C ALA A 277 150.73 58.16 -4.79
N ALA A 278 149.96 59.19 -5.15
CA ALA A 278 150.51 60.47 -5.59
C ALA A 278 151.33 61.17 -4.50
N HIS A 279 150.83 61.21 -3.26
CA HIS A 279 151.51 61.85 -2.13
C HIS A 279 152.83 61.16 -1.75
N ALA A 280 152.89 59.83 -1.87
CA ALA A 280 154.12 59.05 -1.67
C ALA A 280 155.20 59.38 -2.72
N ALA A 281 154.79 59.61 -3.98
CA ALA A 281 155.70 60.04 -5.05
C ALA A 281 156.24 61.46 -4.81
N THR A 282 155.39 62.40 -4.37
CA THR A 282 155.80 63.78 -4.05
C THR A 282 156.79 63.85 -2.88
N SER A 283 156.61 63.00 -1.87
CA SER A 283 157.52 62.92 -0.71
C SER A 283 158.93 62.47 -1.11
N LYS A 284 159.05 61.47 -2.00
CA LYS A 284 160.34 61.02 -2.56
C LYS A 284 161.05 62.08 -3.39
N ALA A 285 160.31 62.91 -4.13
CA ALA A 285 160.90 63.99 -4.91
C ALA A 285 161.51 65.09 -4.01
N LYS A 286 160.86 65.39 -2.88
CA LYS A 286 161.32 66.39 -1.91
C LYS A 286 162.64 66.00 -1.23
N SER A 287 162.80 64.74 -0.81
CA SER A 287 164.04 64.28 -0.17
C SER A 287 165.26 64.32 -1.08
N LYS A 288 165.05 64.20 -2.41
CA LYS A 288 166.13 64.25 -3.40
C LYS A 288 166.65 65.69 -3.62
N LEU A 289 165.74 66.66 -3.68
CA LEU A 289 166.09 68.09 -3.79
C LEU A 289 166.85 68.63 -2.57
N GLU A 290 166.54 68.16 -1.35
CA GLU A 290 167.27 68.53 -0.13
C GLU A 290 168.72 68.02 -0.11
N SER A 291 168.98 66.85 -0.72
CA SER A 291 170.33 66.30 -0.87
C SER A 291 171.18 67.14 -1.82
N ASP A 292 170.62 67.52 -2.97
CA ASP A 292 171.32 68.26 -4.02
C ASP A 292 171.73 69.67 -3.54
N LEU A 293 170.85 70.37 -2.82
CA LEU A 293 171.11 71.71 -2.26
C LEU A 293 172.29 71.74 -1.27
N ASN A 294 172.50 70.65 -0.53
CA ASN A 294 173.56 70.56 0.48
C ASN A 294 174.94 70.32 -0.14
N SER A 295 174.97 69.70 -1.32
CA SER A 295 176.20 69.48 -2.09
C SER A 295 176.75 70.78 -2.71
N GLU A 296 175.88 71.65 -3.23
CA GLU A 296 176.26 72.95 -3.80
C GLU A 296 176.83 73.93 -2.76
N ARG A 297 176.26 73.94 -1.54
CA ARG A 297 176.75 74.80 -0.44
C ARG A 297 178.20 74.48 -0.04
N LYS A 298 178.61 73.21 -0.09
CA LYS A 298 180.00 72.81 0.19
C LYS A 298 180.97 73.26 -0.90
N ALA A 299 180.56 73.22 -2.16
CA ALA A 299 181.39 73.66 -3.29
C ALA A 299 181.69 75.18 -3.23
N HIS A 300 180.70 75.99 -2.88
CA HIS A 300 180.81 77.45 -2.81
C HIS A 300 181.75 77.96 -1.67
N ILE A 301 181.91 77.18 -0.60
CA ILE A 301 182.81 77.53 0.52
C ILE A 301 184.28 77.27 0.15
N SER A 302 184.53 76.25 -0.67
CA SER A 302 185.88 75.86 -1.14
C SER A 302 186.49 76.89 -2.10
N THR A 303 185.70 77.43 -3.03
CA THR A 303 186.14 78.45 -3.99
C THR A 303 186.41 79.81 -3.36
N LYS A 304 185.64 80.20 -2.34
CA LYS A 304 185.83 81.49 -1.63
C LYS A 304 187.15 81.55 -0.83
N LYS A 305 187.70 80.40 -0.41
CA LYS A 305 188.94 80.29 0.38
C LYS A 305 190.22 80.32 -0.46
N LYS A 306 190.14 80.04 -1.78
CA LYS A 306 191.29 80.09 -2.70
C LYS A 306 191.58 81.48 -3.26
N LEU A 307 190.58 82.36 -3.34
CA LEU A 307 190.73 83.73 -3.86
C LEU A 307 191.37 84.72 -2.85
N SER A 308 191.39 84.38 -1.56
CA SER A 308 191.88 85.25 -0.48
C SER A 308 193.37 85.07 -0.14
N GLN A 309 194.12 84.27 -0.91
CA GLN A 309 195.56 83.96 -0.67
C GLN A 309 196.51 84.44 -1.78
N LEU A 310 196.05 85.21 -2.77
CA LEU A 310 196.90 85.77 -3.85
C LEU A 310 197.12 87.28 -3.80
N GLU A 311 196.61 87.97 -2.78
CA GLU A 311 197.03 89.33 -2.43
C GLU A 311 198.07 89.23 -1.29
N VAL A 312 199.25 89.83 -1.48
CA VAL A 312 200.43 89.90 -0.58
C VAL A 312 201.56 88.89 -0.87
N LYS A 313 202.31 89.12 -1.96
CA LYS A 313 203.77 89.35 -1.97
C LYS A 313 204.25 89.79 -3.37
N ASP A 314 204.81 91.00 -3.42
CA ASP A 314 205.46 91.77 -4.51
C ASP A 314 204.65 92.13 -5.76
#